data_AF-A0AAJ2AEJ3-F1
#
_entry.id   AF-A0AAJ2AEJ3-F1
#
_cell.length_a   1.000
_cell.length_b   1.000
_cell.length_c   1.000
_cell.angle_alpha   90.00
_cell.angle_beta   90.00
_cell.angle_gamma   90.00
#
_symmetry.space_group_name_H-M   'P 1'
#
loop_
_entity.id
_entity.type
_entity.pdbx_description
1 polymer ?
#
loop_
_entity_poly.entity_id
_entity_poly.type
_entity_poly.pdbx_seq_one_letter_code
_entity_poly.pdbx_strand_id
1 'polypeptide(L)'
;MLPAGRRTSDVDPGFSQFSLPFNGKACKRVDIGIEIEFLPVGGGGRSGDAICLRWGAPGDYKVMVYDGGTQESGQLLVDHIKSHYGTTHVDYVVNSHPDNDHASGLSVVLEQMSVGELWMHQPWNYSEQIRHYFHDGRITSDSLAKRLQQKMRAAYSLEKLAEEKGIPVYEPFAGALIGIFRVLSSDTDRYVHELVPTRAL
;
A
#
# COMPACT_ATOMS: atom_id res chain seq x y z
N MET A 1 -52.20 -27.43 -37.28
CA MET A 1 -51.01 -28.10 -37.85
C MET A 1 -49.80 -27.54 -37.09
N LEU A 2 -49.19 -28.33 -36.19
CA LEU A 2 -47.91 -28.02 -35.52
C LEU A 2 -46.73 -28.36 -36.48
N PRO A 3 -45.42 -28.06 -36.24
CA PRO A 3 -44.79 -27.67 -34.96
C PRO A 3 -43.56 -26.69 -35.01
N ALA A 4 -43.03 -26.46 -33.81
CA ALA A 4 -41.60 -26.42 -33.41
C ALA A 4 -40.76 -25.13 -33.56
N GLY A 5 -40.16 -24.74 -32.42
CA GLY A 5 -39.30 -23.58 -32.28
C GLY A 5 -37.81 -23.81 -32.55
N ARG A 6 -37.01 -22.77 -32.33
CA ARG A 6 -35.56 -22.86 -32.24
C ARG A 6 -35.04 -21.89 -31.18
N ARG A 7 -34.04 -22.39 -30.45
CA ARG A 7 -33.46 -21.91 -29.18
C ARG A 7 -32.53 -20.71 -29.38
N THR A 8 -32.34 -19.99 -28.28
CA THR A 8 -31.32 -18.98 -28.01
C THR A 8 -29.90 -19.54 -28.20
N SER A 9 -29.19 -19.11 -29.24
CA SER A 9 -27.73 -19.19 -29.33
C SER A 9 -27.25 -18.33 -30.49
N ASP A 10 -27.31 -17.00 -30.33
CA ASP A 10 -26.58 -16.07 -31.17
C ASP A 10 -25.41 -15.52 -30.33
N VAL A 11 -24.23 -16.09 -30.53
CA VAL A 11 -22.94 -15.52 -30.15
C VAL A 11 -21.98 -15.74 -31.31
N ASP A 12 -21.42 -14.65 -31.80
CA ASP A 12 -20.58 -14.53 -32.99
C ASP A 12 -19.36 -15.49 -33.01
N PRO A 13 -19.08 -16.17 -34.14
CA PRO A 13 -17.86 -16.94 -34.32
C PRO A 13 -16.77 -16.02 -34.89
N GLY A 14 -16.02 -15.35 -34.02
CA GLY A 14 -15.13 -14.28 -34.45
C GLY A 14 -13.82 -14.11 -33.67
N PHE A 15 -13.14 -15.18 -33.27
CA PHE A 15 -11.71 -15.10 -32.92
C PHE A 15 -10.98 -16.31 -33.51
N SER A 16 -10.26 -16.06 -34.61
CA SER A 16 -9.35 -16.99 -35.25
C SER A 16 -8.29 -17.47 -34.26
N GLN A 17 -8.23 -18.79 -34.04
CA GLN A 17 -7.08 -19.44 -33.42
C GLN A 17 -5.83 -19.19 -34.28
N PHE A 18 -4.90 -18.39 -33.76
CA PHE A 18 -3.51 -18.46 -34.18
C PHE A 18 -2.86 -19.62 -33.41
N SER A 19 -2.83 -20.81 -34.02
CA SER A 19 -2.01 -21.92 -33.54
C SER A 19 -0.64 -21.86 -34.22
N LEU A 20 0.38 -21.38 -33.51
CA LEU A 20 1.77 -21.62 -33.88
C LEU A 20 2.21 -22.99 -33.35
N PRO A 21 3.02 -23.77 -34.10
CA PRO A 21 3.47 -25.07 -33.66
C PRO A 21 4.49 -24.93 -32.51
N PHE A 22 4.06 -25.25 -31.29
CA PHE A 22 4.96 -25.29 -30.12
C PHE A 22 5.64 -26.66 -30.05
N ASN A 23 6.94 -26.69 -30.35
CA ASN A 23 7.78 -27.87 -30.20
C ASN A 23 8.27 -27.97 -28.74
N GLY A 24 7.77 -28.97 -28.01
CA GLY A 24 8.39 -29.66 -26.89
C GLY A 24 9.22 -28.89 -25.84
N LYS A 25 8.56 -28.44 -24.77
CA LYS A 25 8.90 -28.67 -23.35
C LYS A 25 7.67 -28.28 -22.54
N ALA A 26 7.16 -29.18 -21.69
CA ALA A 26 6.04 -28.86 -20.81
C ALA A 26 6.44 -27.72 -19.87
N CYS A 27 6.03 -26.49 -20.16
CA CYS A 27 6.08 -25.40 -19.22
C CYS A 27 5.14 -25.79 -18.07
N LYS A 28 5.69 -26.11 -16.90
CA LYS A 28 4.85 -26.30 -15.71
C LYS A 28 4.15 -24.97 -15.49
N ARG A 29 2.82 -24.97 -15.67
CA ARG A 29 1.97 -23.87 -15.25
C ARG A 29 2.18 -23.68 -13.75
N VAL A 30 2.84 -22.60 -13.38
CA VAL A 30 2.91 -22.16 -11.99
C VAL A 30 1.69 -21.27 -11.80
N ASP A 31 0.68 -21.77 -11.11
CA ASP A 31 -0.47 -20.95 -10.75
C ASP A 31 0.01 -19.96 -9.68
N ILE A 32 0.11 -18.69 -10.08
CA ILE A 32 0.46 -17.59 -9.18
C ILE A 32 -0.83 -17.17 -8.48
N GLY A 33 -0.85 -17.29 -7.16
CA GLY A 33 -1.96 -16.85 -6.31
C GLY A 33 -1.75 -15.43 -5.82
N ILE A 34 -2.86 -14.73 -5.55
CA ILE A 34 -2.89 -13.49 -4.77
C ILE A 34 -3.93 -13.70 -3.67
N GLU A 35 -3.53 -13.51 -2.42
CA GLU A 35 -4.39 -13.59 -1.24
C GLU A 35 -4.39 -12.22 -0.56
N ILE A 36 -5.56 -11.71 -0.21
CA ILE A 36 -5.73 -10.40 0.45
C ILE A 36 -6.66 -10.59 1.63
N GLU A 37 -6.22 -10.16 2.80
CA GLU A 37 -6.92 -10.35 4.07
C GLU A 37 -7.10 -9.01 4.78
N PHE A 38 -8.36 -8.72 5.12
CA PHE A 38 -8.76 -7.52 5.85
C PHE A 38 -8.95 -7.90 7.31
N LEU A 39 -8.11 -7.35 8.19
CA LEU A 39 -8.17 -7.61 9.62
C LEU A 39 -9.08 -6.57 10.31
N PRO A 40 -9.79 -6.98 11.37
CA PRO A 40 -10.62 -6.05 12.12
C PRO A 40 -9.75 -5.01 12.83
N VAL A 41 -10.18 -3.74 12.78
CA VAL A 41 -9.54 -2.63 13.49
C VAL A 41 -10.48 -2.10 14.57
N GLY A 42 -10.05 -2.22 15.83
CA GLY A 42 -10.74 -1.65 16.99
C GLY A 42 -12.06 -2.33 17.39
N GLY A 43 -12.70 -1.75 18.42
CA GLY A 43 -13.94 -2.24 19.05
C GLY A 43 -15.15 -1.33 18.87
N GLY A 44 -15.36 -0.78 17.66
CA GLY A 44 -16.60 -0.04 17.30
C GLY A 44 -16.56 1.49 17.36
N GLY A 45 -15.46 2.11 17.79
CA GLY A 45 -15.29 3.58 17.83
C GLY A 45 -13.98 4.12 17.26
N ARG A 46 -13.09 3.23 16.77
CA ARG A 46 -11.82 3.57 16.12
C ARG A 46 -11.87 3.02 14.70
N SER A 47 -11.70 3.90 13.71
CA SER A 47 -11.53 3.51 12.31
C SER A 47 -10.07 3.11 12.03
N GLY A 48 -9.79 2.69 10.81
CA GLY A 48 -8.46 2.39 10.29
C GLY A 48 -8.48 1.11 9.48
N ASP A 49 -7.52 0.98 8.58
CA ASP A 49 -7.33 -0.22 7.77
C ASP A 49 -6.13 -1.01 8.29
N ALA A 50 -6.26 -2.34 8.29
CA ALA A 50 -5.20 -3.28 8.60
C ALA A 50 -5.31 -4.42 7.60
N ILE A 51 -4.43 -4.42 6.60
CA ILE A 51 -4.51 -5.36 5.47
C ILE A 51 -3.16 -6.05 5.33
N CYS A 52 -3.18 -7.37 5.24
CA CYS A 52 -2.04 -8.14 4.77
C CYS A 52 -2.41 -8.85 3.46
N LEU A 53 -1.42 -9.00 2.60
CA LEU A 53 -1.57 -9.76 1.38
C LEU A 53 -0.27 -10.49 1.05
N ARG A 54 -0.41 -11.58 0.30
CA ARG A 54 0.72 -12.26 -0.33
C ARG A 54 0.43 -12.63 -1.77
N TRP A 55 1.47 -12.66 -2.59
CA TRP A 55 1.38 -13.17 -3.95
C TRP A 55 2.61 -13.96 -4.33
N GLY A 56 2.45 -14.90 -5.26
CA GLY A 56 3.53 -15.78 -5.71
C GLY A 56 3.10 -17.23 -5.76
N ALA A 57 4.06 -18.11 -5.51
CA ALA A 57 3.87 -19.55 -5.53
C ALA A 57 4.38 -20.17 -4.21
N PRO A 58 3.98 -21.41 -3.87
CA PRO A 58 4.49 -22.10 -2.69
C PRO A 58 6.03 -22.09 -2.63
N GLY A 59 6.57 -21.50 -1.56
CA GLY A 59 8.02 -21.36 -1.34
C GLY A 59 8.65 -20.07 -1.89
N ASP A 60 7.90 -19.25 -2.64
CA ASP A 60 8.34 -17.98 -3.20
C ASP A 60 7.18 -16.96 -3.20
N TYR A 61 6.72 -16.63 -1.98
CA TYR A 61 5.71 -15.61 -1.75
C TYR A 61 6.38 -14.28 -1.40
N LYS A 62 5.80 -13.21 -1.94
CA LYS A 62 6.02 -11.85 -1.48
C LYS A 62 4.89 -11.44 -0.55
N VAL A 63 5.22 -10.70 0.50
CA VAL A 63 4.26 -10.25 1.52
C VAL A 63 4.22 -8.72 1.55
N MET A 64 3.02 -8.17 1.57
CA MET A 64 2.80 -6.74 1.80
C MET A 64 1.84 -6.53 2.96
N VAL A 65 2.14 -5.53 3.78
CA VAL A 65 1.20 -4.96 4.75
C VAL A 65 0.78 -3.58 4.23
N TYR A 66 -0.52 -3.35 4.14
CA TYR A 66 -1.10 -2.09 3.72
C TYR A 66 -1.96 -1.54 4.86
N ASP A 67 -1.48 -0.46 5.47
CA ASP A 67 -1.95 0.09 6.74
C ASP A 67 -1.94 -0.90 7.92
N GLY A 68 -1.91 -0.37 9.14
CA GLY A 68 -1.76 -1.17 10.36
C GLY A 68 -2.85 -0.94 11.40
N GLY A 69 -3.72 0.03 11.19
CA GLY A 69 -4.71 0.48 12.17
C GLY A 69 -4.10 0.82 13.54
N THR A 70 -4.64 0.22 14.59
CA THR A 70 -4.17 0.35 15.97
C THR A 70 -2.97 -0.58 16.23
N GLN A 71 -2.27 -0.39 17.35
CA GLN A 71 -1.24 -1.34 17.79
C GLN A 71 -1.78 -2.77 17.97
N GLU A 72 -3.05 -2.90 18.40
CA GLU A 72 -3.72 -4.20 18.54
C GLU A 72 -3.89 -4.88 17.17
N SER A 73 -4.38 -4.16 16.16
CA SER A 73 -4.45 -4.71 14.80
C SER A 73 -3.06 -4.94 14.19
N GLY A 74 -2.07 -4.13 14.54
CA GLY A 74 -0.66 -4.37 14.20
C GLY A 74 -0.16 -5.71 14.76
N GLN A 75 -0.50 -6.04 16.01
CA GLN A 75 -0.16 -7.35 16.58
C GLN A 75 -0.89 -8.49 15.85
N LEU A 76 -2.19 -8.31 15.54
CA LEU A 76 -2.94 -9.30 14.77
C LEU A 76 -2.33 -9.53 13.38
N LEU A 77 -1.86 -8.48 12.70
CA LEU A 77 -1.14 -8.61 11.42
C LEU A 77 0.13 -9.44 11.58
N VAL A 78 0.96 -9.13 12.58
CA VAL A 78 2.21 -9.87 12.86
C VAL A 78 1.92 -11.34 13.15
N ASP A 79 0.94 -11.62 14.01
CA ASP A 79 0.56 -12.97 14.40
C ASP A 79 -0.02 -13.75 13.21
N HIS A 80 -0.83 -13.09 12.38
CA HIS A 80 -1.41 -13.67 11.18
C HIS A 80 -0.35 -14.04 10.16
N ILE A 81 0.59 -13.13 9.85
CA ILE A 81 1.68 -13.42 8.91
C ILE A 81 2.56 -14.56 9.42
N LYS A 82 2.90 -14.57 10.71
CA LYS A 82 3.71 -15.65 11.30
C LYS A 82 3.00 -17.00 11.24
N SER A 83 1.72 -17.05 11.58
CA SER A 83 0.97 -18.32 11.71
C SER A 83 0.42 -18.85 10.38
N HIS A 84 -0.09 -17.97 9.51
CA HIS A 84 -0.73 -18.36 8.25
C HIS A 84 0.19 -18.26 7.03
N TYR A 85 1.12 -17.29 7.00
CA TYR A 85 2.10 -17.20 5.91
C TYR A 85 3.40 -17.92 6.22
N GLY A 86 3.69 -18.21 7.50
CA GLY A 86 4.87 -18.97 7.90
C GLY A 86 6.18 -18.20 7.73
N THR A 87 6.13 -16.86 7.81
CA THR A 87 7.30 -15.99 7.62
C THR A 87 7.39 -14.90 8.69
N THR A 88 8.60 -14.38 8.90
CA THR A 88 8.89 -13.21 9.72
C THR A 88 9.37 -12.02 8.88
N HIS A 89 9.20 -12.12 7.55
CA HIS A 89 9.58 -11.09 6.59
C HIS A 89 8.35 -10.50 5.90
N VAL A 90 8.35 -9.18 5.77
CA VAL A 90 7.41 -8.40 4.96
C VAL A 90 8.23 -7.65 3.92
N ASP A 91 7.98 -7.91 2.63
CA ASP A 91 8.72 -7.25 1.57
C ASP A 91 8.38 -5.76 1.49
N TYR A 92 7.09 -5.42 1.63
CA TYR A 92 6.59 -4.05 1.48
C TYR A 92 5.63 -3.67 2.60
N VAL A 93 5.88 -2.55 3.26
CA VAL A 93 4.93 -1.91 4.17
C VAL A 93 4.46 -0.62 3.52
N VAL A 94 3.15 -0.42 3.43
CA VAL A 94 2.55 0.78 2.83
C VAL A 94 1.72 1.51 3.88
N ASN A 95 1.96 2.81 4.04
CA ASN A 95 1.11 3.73 4.77
C ASN A 95 0.33 4.57 3.76
N SER A 96 -1.00 4.42 3.73
CA SER A 96 -1.86 5.06 2.73
C SER A 96 -2.05 6.55 2.99
N HIS A 97 -2.07 6.98 4.25
CA HIS A 97 -2.11 8.38 4.62
C HIS A 97 -1.38 8.67 5.94
N PRO A 98 -0.68 9.82 6.04
CA PRO A 98 0.16 10.15 7.19
C PRO A 98 -0.62 10.70 8.40
N ASP A 99 -1.95 10.55 8.43
CA ASP A 99 -2.75 11.12 9.51
C ASP A 99 -2.57 10.30 10.81
N ASN A 100 -2.77 10.97 11.95
CA ASN A 100 -2.36 10.46 13.26
C ASN A 100 -3.17 9.27 13.80
N ASP A 101 -4.31 8.96 13.22
CA ASP A 101 -5.27 8.02 13.79
C ASP A 101 -5.01 6.55 13.43
N HIS A 102 -4.17 6.25 12.43
CA HIS A 102 -4.13 4.90 11.84
C HIS A 102 -2.73 4.29 11.54
N ALA A 103 -1.62 4.99 11.81
CA ALA A 103 -0.28 4.47 11.50
C ALA A 103 0.36 3.61 12.63
N SER A 104 -0.23 3.58 13.84
CA SER A 104 0.42 2.98 15.01
C SER A 104 0.66 1.47 14.91
N GLY A 105 -0.19 0.74 14.18
CA GLY A 105 0.03 -0.70 13.96
C GLY A 105 1.19 -1.01 13.03
N LEU A 106 1.55 -0.09 12.12
CA LEU A 106 2.71 -0.29 11.23
C LEU A 106 4.02 -0.25 12.02
N SER A 107 4.11 0.54 13.09
CA SER A 107 5.27 0.54 13.99
C SER A 107 5.48 -0.85 14.60
N VAL A 108 4.42 -1.54 15.01
CA VAL A 108 4.48 -2.91 15.55
C VAL A 108 5.05 -3.88 14.50
N VAL A 109 4.65 -3.74 13.24
CA VAL A 109 5.19 -4.55 12.12
C VAL A 109 6.69 -4.29 11.93
N LEU A 110 7.11 -3.02 11.86
CA LEU A 110 8.53 -2.66 11.73
C LEU A 110 9.38 -3.13 12.92
N GLU A 111 8.81 -3.11 14.13
CA GLU A 111 9.48 -3.56 15.35
C GLU A 111 9.69 -5.08 15.39
N GLN A 112 8.66 -5.85 15.01
CA GLN A 112 8.62 -7.31 15.24
C GLN A 112 8.91 -8.17 14.00
N MET A 113 9.00 -7.56 12.81
CA MET A 113 9.27 -8.25 11.56
C MET A 113 10.49 -7.65 10.86
N SER A 114 11.13 -8.44 9.99
CA SER A 114 12.08 -7.89 9.02
C SER A 114 11.31 -7.27 7.87
N VAL A 115 11.66 -6.05 7.48
CA VAL A 115 10.95 -5.28 6.45
C VAL A 115 11.91 -4.92 5.32
N GLY A 116 11.48 -5.15 4.08
CA GLY A 116 12.24 -4.79 2.88
C GLY A 116 12.16 -3.29 2.60
N GLU A 117 10.95 -2.76 2.42
CA GLU A 117 10.71 -1.37 2.03
C GLU A 117 9.53 -0.78 2.80
N LEU A 118 9.63 0.50 3.16
CA LEU A 118 8.51 1.31 3.65
C LEU A 118 8.08 2.30 2.57
N TRP A 119 6.80 2.31 2.24
CA TRP A 119 6.19 3.21 1.28
C TRP A 119 5.24 4.16 1.99
N MET A 120 5.58 5.44 2.01
CA MET A 120 4.77 6.47 2.65
C MET A 120 5.11 7.85 2.08
N HIS A 121 4.14 8.75 2.04
CA HIS A 121 4.44 10.14 1.70
C HIS A 121 5.10 10.90 2.87
N GLN A 122 6.01 11.80 2.54
CA GLN A 122 6.81 12.59 3.50
C GLN A 122 6.53 14.09 3.34
N PRO A 123 5.34 14.58 3.75
CA PRO A 123 4.90 15.95 3.49
C PRO A 123 5.84 17.03 4.04
N TRP A 124 6.57 16.73 5.12
CA TRP A 124 7.56 17.65 5.70
C TRP A 124 8.73 17.99 4.77
N ASN A 125 8.99 17.16 3.75
CA ASN A 125 10.02 17.42 2.74
C ASN A 125 9.60 18.49 1.71
N TYR A 126 8.33 18.90 1.70
CA TYR A 126 7.77 19.85 0.73
C TYR A 126 7.54 21.26 1.29
N SER A 127 8.03 21.53 2.51
CA SER A 127 7.78 22.78 3.22
C SER A 127 8.23 24.03 2.45
N GLU A 128 9.33 23.95 1.69
CA GLU A 128 9.82 25.07 0.89
C GLU A 128 8.90 25.39 -0.28
N GLN A 129 8.37 24.35 -0.93
CA GLN A 129 7.51 24.44 -2.10
C GLN A 129 6.15 25.01 -1.73
N ILE A 130 5.62 24.68 -0.55
CA ILE A 130 4.25 25.02 -0.18
C ILE A 130 4.11 26.26 0.73
N ARG A 131 5.22 26.82 1.25
CA ARG A 131 5.16 27.93 2.22
C ARG A 131 4.35 29.14 1.72
N HIS A 132 4.32 29.37 0.41
CA HIS A 132 3.63 30.50 -0.21
C HIS A 132 2.10 30.41 -0.16
N TYR A 133 1.55 29.22 0.13
CA TYR A 133 0.11 29.05 0.37
C TYR A 133 -0.33 29.55 1.75
N PHE A 134 0.59 29.91 2.64
CA PHE A 134 0.28 30.38 3.99
C PHE A 134 0.42 31.91 4.06
N HIS A 135 -0.66 32.60 4.43
CA HIS A 135 -0.72 34.07 4.47
C HIS A 135 0.04 34.72 5.64
N ASP A 136 0.58 33.92 6.56
CA ASP A 136 1.43 34.43 7.64
C ASP A 136 2.86 34.64 7.13
N GLY A 137 3.21 35.89 6.84
CA GLY A 137 4.52 36.30 6.33
C GLY A 137 5.71 36.02 7.26
N ARG A 138 5.50 35.41 8.44
CA ARG A 138 6.56 34.98 9.37
C ARG A 138 6.91 33.49 9.26
N ILE A 139 6.16 32.69 8.50
CA ILE A 139 6.39 31.25 8.38
C ILE A 139 7.64 30.99 7.53
N THR A 140 8.64 30.34 8.15
CA THR A 140 9.80 29.79 7.45
C THR A 140 9.53 28.35 7.02
N SER A 141 10.25 27.85 6.01
CA SER A 141 10.21 26.43 5.60
C SER A 141 10.44 25.49 6.79
N ASP A 142 11.47 25.76 7.59
CA ASP A 142 11.78 24.96 8.79
C ASP A 142 10.62 24.92 9.80
N SER A 143 9.98 26.06 10.06
CA SER A 143 8.84 26.12 10.97
C SER A 143 7.65 25.32 10.44
N LEU A 144 7.45 25.33 9.12
CA LEU A 144 6.36 24.61 8.46
C LEU A 144 6.64 23.11 8.44
N ALA A 145 7.86 22.69 8.13
CA ALA A 145 8.28 21.29 8.22
C ALA A 145 8.04 20.74 9.63
N LYS A 146 8.47 21.47 10.68
CA LYS A 146 8.22 21.08 12.08
C LYS A 146 6.73 21.00 12.40
N ARG A 147 5.93 21.94 11.92
CA ARG A 147 4.47 21.91 12.10
C ARG A 147 3.86 20.68 11.42
N LEU A 148 4.29 20.32 10.22
CA LEU A 148 3.86 19.11 9.51
C LEU A 148 4.25 17.84 10.28
N GLN A 149 5.50 17.74 10.74
CA GLN A 149 5.99 16.64 11.57
C GLN A 149 5.17 16.49 12.85
N GLN A 150 4.81 17.60 13.51
CA GLN A 150 3.96 17.56 14.71
C GLN A 150 2.53 17.15 14.40
N LYS A 151 1.96 17.67 13.31
CA LYS A 151 0.59 17.35 12.87
C LYS A 151 0.47 15.89 12.44
N MET A 152 1.51 15.34 11.81
CA MET A 152 1.59 13.97 11.28
C MET A 152 2.62 13.15 12.07
N ARG A 153 2.62 13.31 13.40
CA ARG A 153 3.61 12.70 14.29
C ARG A 153 3.70 11.20 14.15
N ALA A 154 2.58 10.51 13.90
CA ALA A 154 2.57 9.05 13.81
C ALA A 154 3.36 8.59 12.57
N ALA A 155 3.13 9.24 11.43
CA ALA A 155 3.87 9.00 10.20
C ALA A 155 5.36 9.38 10.35
N TYR A 156 5.65 10.54 10.95
CA TYR A 156 7.03 10.96 11.18
C TYR A 156 7.79 10.01 12.11
N SER A 157 7.15 9.52 13.19
CA SER A 157 7.73 8.49 14.05
C SER A 157 7.96 7.17 13.32
N LEU A 158 7.08 6.79 12.38
CA LEU A 158 7.25 5.60 11.55
C LEU A 158 8.46 5.74 10.60
N GLU A 159 8.63 6.89 9.95
CA GLU A 159 9.81 7.21 9.14
C GLU A 159 11.10 7.09 9.98
N LYS A 160 11.12 7.67 11.19
CA LYS A 160 12.30 7.60 12.08
C LYS A 160 12.61 6.17 12.50
N LEU A 161 11.59 5.38 12.82
CA LEU A 161 11.77 3.96 13.12
C LEU A 161 12.33 3.18 11.92
N ALA A 162 11.91 3.51 10.70
CA ALA A 162 12.46 2.92 9.48
C ALA A 162 13.93 3.30 9.28
N GLU A 163 14.28 4.56 9.46
CA GLU A 163 15.68 5.05 9.40
C GLU A 163 16.56 4.35 10.43
N GLU A 164 16.11 4.25 11.68
CA GLU A 164 16.82 3.55 12.78
C GLU A 164 17.09 2.07 12.44
N LYS A 165 16.18 1.43 11.73
CA LYS A 165 16.29 0.03 11.29
C LYS A 165 16.97 -0.14 9.93
N GLY A 166 17.36 0.95 9.26
CA GLY A 166 17.96 0.91 7.93
C GLY A 166 17.00 0.45 6.83
N ILE A 167 15.69 0.63 7.02
CA ILE A 167 14.66 0.30 6.04
C ILE A 167 14.55 1.45 5.04
N PRO A 168 14.71 1.23 3.73
CA PRO A 168 14.53 2.26 2.72
C PRO A 168 13.08 2.76 2.69
N VAL A 169 12.93 4.08 2.60
CA VAL A 169 11.63 4.77 2.53
C VAL A 169 11.43 5.36 1.14
N TYR A 170 10.26 5.09 0.53
CA TYR A 170 9.90 5.59 -0.79
C TYR A 170 8.53 6.28 -0.77
N GLU A 171 8.34 7.31 -1.58
CA GLU A 171 7.03 7.96 -1.74
C GLU A 171 6.21 7.30 -2.86
N PRO A 172 4.95 6.90 -2.60
CA PRO A 172 4.12 6.21 -3.58
C PRO A 172 3.43 7.22 -4.53
N PHE A 173 4.18 7.82 -5.45
CA PHE A 173 3.59 8.64 -6.51
C PHE A 173 3.03 7.81 -7.67
N ALA A 174 2.08 8.40 -8.40
CA ALA A 174 1.50 7.78 -9.59
C ALA A 174 2.57 7.24 -10.56
N GLY A 175 2.41 5.99 -10.97
CA GLY A 175 3.35 5.29 -11.85
C GLY A 175 4.38 4.42 -11.13
N ALA A 176 4.62 4.65 -9.82
CA ALA A 176 5.49 3.79 -9.01
C ALA A 176 4.98 2.35 -8.96
N LEU A 177 5.91 1.41 -8.78
CA LEU A 177 5.62 -0.01 -8.63
C LEU A 177 6.02 -0.46 -7.22
N ILE A 178 5.05 -1.02 -6.49
CA ILE A 178 5.26 -1.65 -5.18
C ILE A 178 5.01 -3.15 -5.38
N GLY A 179 6.09 -3.91 -5.56
CA GLY A 179 5.98 -5.29 -6.04
C GLY A 179 5.26 -5.37 -7.39
N ILE A 180 4.12 -6.05 -7.44
CA ILE A 180 3.29 -6.18 -8.65
C ILE A 180 2.24 -5.07 -8.79
N PHE A 181 2.09 -4.19 -7.79
CA PHE A 181 1.04 -3.18 -7.76
C PHE A 181 1.54 -1.87 -8.34
N ARG A 182 0.72 -1.23 -9.18
CA ARG A 182 0.97 0.10 -9.73
C ARG A 182 0.20 1.14 -8.93
N VAL A 183 0.91 2.16 -8.45
CA VAL A 183 0.28 3.33 -7.84
C VAL A 183 -0.40 4.16 -8.93
N LEU A 184 -1.69 4.46 -8.77
CA LEU A 184 -2.48 5.19 -9.76
C LEU A 184 -2.57 6.69 -9.48
N SER A 185 -2.41 7.10 -8.22
CA SER A 185 -2.55 8.48 -7.79
C SER A 185 -1.91 8.70 -6.42
N SER A 186 -1.57 9.94 -6.04
CA SER A 186 -1.54 11.15 -6.89
C SER A 186 -0.18 11.30 -7.59
N ASP A 187 -0.14 12.08 -8.67
CA ASP A 187 1.15 12.58 -9.16
C ASP A 187 1.77 13.58 -8.15
N THR A 188 3.05 13.88 -8.34
CA THR A 188 3.81 14.73 -7.43
C THR A 188 3.28 16.17 -7.38
N ASP A 189 2.88 16.74 -8.51
CA ASP A 189 2.42 18.14 -8.56
C ASP A 189 1.13 18.31 -7.76
N ARG A 190 0.14 17.45 -8.04
CA ARG A 190 -1.13 17.43 -7.31
C ARG A 190 -0.93 17.15 -5.82
N TYR A 191 -0.05 16.22 -5.47
CA TYR A 191 0.26 15.93 -4.07
C TYR A 191 0.79 17.17 -3.36
N VAL A 192 1.85 17.77 -3.90
CA VAL A 192 2.58 18.87 -3.27
C VAL A 192 1.77 20.16 -3.25
N HIS A 193 1.06 20.49 -4.33
CA HIS A 193 0.42 21.79 -4.50
C HIS A 193 -1.07 21.82 -4.11
N GLU A 194 -1.74 20.67 -4.03
CA GLU A 194 -3.16 20.62 -3.62
C GLU A 194 -3.35 19.88 -2.29
N LEU A 195 -2.78 18.69 -2.14
CA LEU A 195 -3.08 17.81 -1.01
C LEU A 195 -2.35 18.22 0.27
N VAL A 196 -1.04 18.45 0.19
CA VAL A 196 -0.24 18.84 1.37
C VAL A 196 -0.73 20.17 1.96
N PRO A 197 -0.94 21.26 1.18
CA PRO A 197 -1.38 22.55 1.74
C PRO A 197 -2.76 22.44 2.40
N THR A 198 -3.71 21.74 1.77
CA THR A 198 -5.06 21.56 2.31
C THR A 198 -5.06 20.78 3.63
N ARG A 199 -4.16 19.80 3.77
CA ARG A 199 -4.01 19.02 5.01
C ARG A 199 -3.10 19.68 6.04
N ALA A 200 -2.34 20.70 5.68
CA ALA A 200 -1.43 21.42 6.57
C ALA A 200 -2.13 22.53 7.37
N LEU A 201 -3.17 23.14 6.79
CA LEU A 201 -4.06 24.10 7.46
C LEU A 201 -4.81 23.44 8.63
#